data_AF-A0AA92V036-F1
#
_entry.id   AF-A0AA92V036-F1
#
_cell.length_a   1.000
_cell.length_b   1.000
_cell.length_c   1.000
_cell.angle_alpha   90.00
_cell.angle_beta   90.00
_cell.angle_gamma   90.00
#
_symmetry.space_group_name_H-M   'P 1'
#
loop_
_entity.id
_entity.type
_entity.pdbx_description
1 polymer ?
#
loop_
_entity_poly.entity_id
_entity_poly.type
_entity_poly.pdbx_seq_one_letter_code
_entity_poly.pdbx_strand_id
1 'polypeptide(L)'
;MFILICLLVGIAFNSCNSNKTISSKEQLDTVWNDKVQDSFYGLVLGNTIPLAVIVKTLENQGFYYERQYSSGENLCFRAQQSRYFTFGGLTWEMLNIERHGDVLNSVCFMNSSIDKASSLGIYNNIKAAVEAKYSPSTIITTDTTVYARTYYLGRNRVCATLSCFRYETIGRKIMIGTSLVYWTKKGKKAANDEL
;
A
#
# COMPACT_ATOMS: atom_id res chain seq x y z
N MET A 1 64.92 28.71 -17.52
CA MET A 1 63.66 29.46 -17.73
C MET A 1 62.65 28.45 -18.25
N PHE A 2 61.64 27.93 -17.55
CA PHE A 2 60.97 28.19 -16.26
C PHE A 2 61.48 27.23 -15.16
N ILE A 3 61.85 27.66 -13.93
CA ILE A 3 61.05 28.15 -12.77
C ILE A 3 60.11 27.03 -12.25
N LEU A 4 60.09 26.59 -10.98
CA LEU A 4 60.85 26.86 -9.75
C LEU A 4 60.24 26.00 -8.62
N ILE A 5 61.09 25.26 -7.87
CA ILE A 5 61.08 25.06 -6.39
C ILE A 5 59.86 24.34 -5.76
N CYS A 6 60.01 23.08 -5.32
CA CYS A 6 60.66 22.63 -4.06
C CYS A 6 60.05 23.25 -2.80
N LEU A 7 59.47 22.43 -1.91
CA LEU A 7 60.00 22.25 -0.55
C LEU A 7 59.12 21.30 0.27
N LEU A 8 59.79 20.24 0.69
CA LEU A 8 59.42 19.30 1.75
C LEU A 8 59.32 20.00 3.11
N VAL A 9 58.29 19.69 3.91
CA VAL A 9 58.32 19.35 5.36
C VAL A 9 56.94 18.68 5.61
N GLY A 10 56.72 17.54 6.28
CA GLY A 10 57.46 16.88 7.34
C GLY A 10 56.66 16.85 8.65
N ILE A 11 55.79 15.82 8.77
CA ILE A 11 55.41 15.04 9.98
C ILE A 11 54.50 15.63 11.10
N ALA A 12 53.45 14.83 11.39
CA ALA A 12 52.87 14.40 12.69
C ALA A 12 51.78 15.20 13.44
N PHE A 13 50.60 14.55 13.53
CA PHE A 13 49.64 14.37 14.65
C PHE A 13 49.52 15.51 15.69
N ASN A 14 48.36 16.12 15.93
CA ASN A 14 47.18 15.51 16.56
C ASN A 14 46.03 16.54 16.71
N SER A 15 44.79 16.01 16.73
CA SER A 15 43.60 16.51 17.42
C SER A 15 42.92 17.79 16.94
N CYS A 16 41.77 17.64 16.28
CA CYS A 16 40.45 17.98 16.88
C CYS A 16 39.33 17.90 15.83
N ASN A 17 38.55 16.83 15.96
CA ASN A 17 37.09 16.69 15.84
C ASN A 17 36.25 17.30 14.70
N SER A 18 35.23 16.49 14.38
CA SER A 18 33.92 16.82 13.79
C SER A 18 33.85 17.32 12.34
N ASN A 19 33.63 16.39 11.41
CA ASN A 19 32.31 16.18 10.77
C ASN A 19 32.48 15.26 9.55
N LYS A 20 32.40 13.93 9.77
CA LYS A 20 31.95 13.05 8.69
C LYS A 20 30.44 13.01 8.74
N THR A 21 29.85 13.83 7.88
CA THR A 21 28.45 13.85 7.50
C THR A 21 27.98 12.42 7.22
N ILE A 22 27.18 11.86 8.12
CA ILE A 22 26.28 10.75 7.78
C ILE A 22 25.10 11.41 7.07
N SER A 23 25.06 11.33 5.75
CA SER A 23 23.84 11.64 4.99
C SER A 23 23.96 11.11 3.56
N SER A 24 23.99 9.79 3.41
CA SER A 24 23.36 9.17 2.24
C SER A 24 22.02 8.60 2.69
N LYS A 25 21.06 9.47 3.01
CA LYS A 25 19.66 9.10 2.79
C LYS A 25 19.56 8.92 1.29
N GLU A 26 19.53 7.67 0.82
CA GLU A 26 19.08 7.34 -0.52
C GLU A 26 17.86 8.22 -0.80
N GLN A 27 18.03 9.17 -1.72
CA GLN A 27 16.98 10.09 -2.09
C GLN A 27 15.95 9.23 -2.81
N LEU A 28 14.93 8.81 -2.07
CA LEU A 28 13.83 7.99 -2.53
C LEU A 28 13.16 8.78 -3.67
N ASP A 29 13.50 8.44 -4.92
CA ASP A 29 12.94 9.08 -6.10
C ASP A 29 11.46 8.71 -6.19
N THR A 30 10.65 9.54 -5.53
CA THR A 30 9.26 9.25 -5.24
C THR A 30 8.39 10.08 -6.16
N VAL A 31 7.78 9.42 -7.14
CA VAL A 31 6.74 10.04 -7.96
C VAL A 31 5.47 10.19 -7.13
N TRP A 32 4.95 11.42 -7.06
CA TRP A 32 3.69 11.76 -6.39
C TRP A 32 2.61 12.04 -7.41
N ASN A 33 1.55 11.24 -7.38
CA ASN A 33 0.34 11.47 -8.14
C ASN A 33 -0.46 12.64 -7.54
N ASP A 34 -0.98 13.53 -8.37
CA ASP A 34 -1.77 14.67 -7.90
C ASP A 34 -3.05 14.22 -7.19
N LYS A 35 -3.68 13.15 -7.69
CA LYS A 35 -4.85 12.54 -7.07
C LYS A 35 -4.83 11.02 -7.25
N VAL A 36 -5.06 10.32 -6.14
CA VAL A 36 -5.41 8.89 -6.12
C VAL A 36 -6.86 8.79 -5.66
N GLN A 37 -7.62 7.85 -6.23
CA GLN A 37 -9.01 7.63 -5.87
C GLN A 37 -9.19 7.40 -4.37
N ASP A 38 -10.09 8.17 -3.78
CA ASP A 38 -10.37 8.19 -2.34
C ASP A 38 -11.85 7.92 -2.02
N SER A 39 -12.72 7.86 -3.04
CA SER A 39 -14.14 7.54 -2.87
C SER A 39 -14.51 6.20 -3.49
N PHE A 40 -15.28 5.42 -2.75
CA PHE A 40 -15.72 4.08 -3.08
C PHE A 40 -17.17 3.90 -2.63
N TYR A 41 -18.08 3.68 -3.56
CA TYR A 41 -19.51 3.48 -3.24
C TYR A 41 -20.14 4.64 -2.43
N GLY A 42 -19.63 5.86 -2.60
CA GLY A 42 -20.04 7.04 -1.83
C GLY A 42 -19.34 7.18 -0.46
N LEU A 43 -18.55 6.21 -0.03
CA LEU A 43 -17.69 6.30 1.16
C LEU A 43 -16.37 6.99 0.78
N VAL A 44 -15.82 7.82 1.65
CA VAL A 44 -14.58 8.58 1.38
C VAL A 44 -13.52 8.25 2.43
N LEU A 45 -12.32 7.90 1.97
CA LEU A 45 -11.18 7.56 2.82
C LEU A 45 -10.81 8.72 3.76
N GLY A 46 -10.57 8.40 5.02
CA GLY A 46 -10.21 9.35 6.07
C GLY A 46 -11.40 10.03 6.75
N ASN A 47 -12.64 9.81 6.27
CA ASN A 47 -13.82 10.27 6.98
C ASN A 47 -14.14 9.35 8.17
N THR A 48 -14.66 9.95 9.24
CA THR A 48 -15.28 9.23 10.35
C THR A 48 -16.66 8.74 9.92
N ILE A 49 -16.84 7.43 9.80
CA ILE A 49 -18.08 6.81 9.32
C ILE A 49 -18.46 5.68 10.30
N PRO A 50 -19.62 5.71 10.96
CA PRO A 50 -20.06 4.63 11.84
C PRO A 50 -20.17 3.27 11.11
N LEU A 51 -19.93 2.17 11.82
CA LEU A 51 -19.95 0.82 11.25
C LEU A 51 -21.27 0.52 10.52
N ALA A 52 -22.39 0.83 11.17
CA ALA A 52 -23.72 0.62 10.61
C ALA A 52 -23.91 1.34 9.26
N VAL A 53 -23.31 2.53 9.09
CA VAL A 53 -23.40 3.30 7.85
C VAL A 53 -22.57 2.65 6.74
N ILE A 54 -21.35 2.17 7.04
CA ILE A 54 -20.53 1.43 6.06
C ILE A 54 -21.27 0.18 5.59
N VAL A 55 -21.74 -0.63 6.54
CA VAL A 55 -22.44 -1.89 6.26
C VAL A 55 -23.67 -1.61 5.39
N LYS A 56 -24.54 -0.68 5.80
CA LYS A 56 -25.75 -0.37 5.06
C LYS A 56 -25.47 0.17 3.66
N THR A 57 -24.42 0.99 3.51
CA THR A 57 -24.02 1.54 2.21
C THR A 57 -23.60 0.41 1.26
N LEU A 58 -22.76 -0.52 1.72
CA LEU A 58 -22.31 -1.64 0.89
C LEU A 58 -23.42 -2.66 0.64
N GLU A 59 -24.32 -2.89 1.60
CA GLU A 59 -25.51 -3.73 1.38
C GLU A 59 -26.41 -3.18 0.28
N ASN A 60 -26.61 -1.86 0.23
CA ASN A 60 -27.35 -1.20 -0.85
C ASN A 60 -26.65 -1.31 -2.22
N GLN A 61 -25.36 -1.66 -2.25
CA GLN A 61 -24.60 -1.93 -3.47
C GLN A 61 -24.55 -3.43 -3.83
N GLY A 62 -25.34 -4.26 -3.14
CA GLY A 62 -25.41 -5.70 -3.41
C GLY A 62 -24.31 -6.52 -2.75
N PHE A 63 -23.67 -6.00 -1.70
CA PHE A 63 -22.77 -6.79 -0.85
C PHE A 63 -23.50 -7.35 0.38
N TYR A 64 -22.95 -8.38 1.00
CA TYR A 64 -23.35 -8.80 2.33
C TYR A 64 -22.13 -8.81 3.26
N TYR A 65 -22.36 -8.48 4.53
CA TYR A 65 -21.34 -8.35 5.54
C TYR A 65 -21.04 -9.71 6.21
N GLU A 66 -19.82 -10.22 6.06
CA GLU A 66 -19.38 -11.50 6.62
C GLU A 66 -18.90 -11.35 8.05
N ARG A 67 -19.84 -11.25 9.00
CA ARG A 67 -19.54 -11.08 10.43
C ARG A 67 -18.53 -12.09 10.98
N GLN A 68 -18.64 -13.36 10.57
CA GLN A 68 -17.77 -14.43 11.06
C GLN A 68 -16.30 -14.29 10.64
N TYR A 69 -16.02 -13.51 9.59
CA TYR A 69 -14.66 -13.23 9.10
C TYR A 69 -14.23 -11.79 9.34
N SER A 70 -15.00 -11.05 10.14
CA SER A 70 -14.76 -9.64 10.41
C SER A 70 -14.34 -9.43 11.87
N SER A 71 -13.57 -8.37 12.10
CA SER A 71 -13.24 -7.84 13.43
C SER A 71 -13.77 -6.42 13.58
N GLY A 72 -13.50 -5.77 14.72
CA GLY A 72 -13.87 -4.36 14.91
C GLY A 72 -13.21 -3.42 13.90
N GLU A 73 -12.05 -3.78 13.36
CA GLU A 73 -11.25 -2.95 12.45
C GLU A 73 -11.21 -3.48 11.02
N ASN A 74 -11.35 -4.79 10.80
CA ASN A 74 -11.32 -5.39 9.46
C ASN A 74 -12.70 -5.98 9.13
N LEU A 75 -13.39 -5.38 8.18
CA LEU A 75 -14.73 -5.76 7.75
C LEU A 75 -14.66 -6.51 6.41
N CYS A 76 -15.15 -7.74 6.38
CA CYS A 76 -15.19 -8.56 5.18
C CYS A 76 -16.56 -8.50 4.51
N PHE A 77 -16.58 -8.25 3.20
CA PHE A 77 -17.78 -8.22 2.37
C PHE A 77 -17.64 -9.14 1.15
N ARG A 78 -18.78 -9.67 0.70
CA ARG A 78 -18.91 -10.49 -0.51
C ARG A 78 -20.11 -10.03 -1.31
N ALA A 79 -20.08 -10.27 -2.61
CA ALA A 79 -21.21 -9.96 -3.48
C ALA A 79 -22.36 -10.94 -3.22
N GLN A 80 -23.59 -10.43 -3.17
CA GLN A 80 -24.79 -11.23 -2.88
C GLN A 80 -25.15 -12.20 -4.01
N GLN A 81 -24.96 -11.78 -5.26
CA GLN A 81 -25.54 -12.48 -6.42
C GLN A 81 -24.56 -13.43 -7.11
N SER A 82 -23.26 -13.33 -6.80
CA SER A 82 -22.22 -14.05 -7.54
C SER A 82 -20.95 -14.14 -6.70
N ARG A 83 -20.08 -15.10 -7.02
CA ARG A 83 -18.72 -15.18 -6.43
C ARG A 83 -17.88 -13.95 -6.72
N TYR A 84 -18.16 -13.26 -7.82
CA TYR A 84 -17.39 -12.14 -8.32
C TYR A 84 -18.21 -10.85 -8.41
N PHE A 85 -17.54 -9.70 -8.33
CA PHE A 85 -18.11 -8.38 -8.62
C PHE A 85 -17.13 -7.55 -9.44
N THR A 86 -17.61 -6.46 -10.06
CA THR A 86 -16.78 -5.58 -10.89
C THR A 86 -16.64 -4.21 -10.25
N PHE A 87 -15.43 -3.67 -10.25
CA PHE A 87 -15.14 -2.29 -9.85
C PHE A 87 -13.98 -1.74 -10.68
N GLY A 88 -14.15 -0.52 -11.23
CA GLY A 88 -13.11 0.14 -12.01
C GLY A 88 -12.71 -0.60 -13.30
N GLY A 89 -13.60 -1.43 -13.85
CA GLY A 89 -13.32 -2.28 -15.03
C GLY A 89 -12.58 -3.58 -14.71
N LEU A 90 -12.39 -3.92 -13.43
CA LEU A 90 -11.70 -5.12 -12.95
C LEU A 90 -12.65 -6.00 -12.15
N THR A 91 -12.39 -7.32 -12.14
CA THR A 91 -13.23 -8.32 -11.46
C THR A 91 -12.58 -8.81 -10.17
N TRP A 92 -13.36 -8.85 -9.09
CA TRP A 92 -12.90 -9.08 -7.72
C TRP A 92 -13.71 -10.16 -7.03
N GLU A 93 -13.09 -10.91 -6.11
CA GLU A 93 -13.78 -11.92 -5.28
C GLU A 93 -14.18 -11.36 -3.92
N MET A 94 -13.33 -10.50 -3.36
CA MET A 94 -13.45 -10.04 -1.98
C MET A 94 -13.32 -8.53 -1.90
N LEU A 95 -14.18 -7.92 -1.09
CA LEU A 95 -14.10 -6.52 -0.69
C LEU A 95 -13.87 -6.48 0.82
N ASN A 96 -12.74 -5.95 1.26
CA ASN A 96 -12.45 -5.75 2.67
C ASN A 96 -12.32 -4.26 2.95
N ILE A 97 -12.82 -3.83 4.11
CA ILE A 97 -12.73 -2.46 4.59
C ILE A 97 -11.96 -2.46 5.90
N GLU A 98 -10.91 -1.64 5.98
CA GLU A 98 -10.21 -1.41 7.25
C GLU A 98 -10.65 -0.08 7.86
N ARG A 99 -10.85 -0.07 9.17
CA ARG A 99 -11.14 1.11 9.97
C ARG A 99 -10.14 1.22 11.10
N HIS A 100 -9.76 2.44 11.46
CA HIS A 100 -9.08 2.73 12.72
C HIS A 100 -10.05 3.52 13.59
N GLY A 101 -10.62 2.83 14.59
CA GLY A 101 -11.82 3.32 15.28
C GLY A 101 -12.97 3.55 14.28
N ASP A 102 -13.46 4.78 14.21
CA ASP A 102 -14.52 5.16 13.27
C ASP A 102 -14.02 5.73 11.94
N VAL A 103 -12.71 5.85 11.74
CA VAL A 103 -12.15 6.39 10.49
C VAL A 103 -12.05 5.30 9.44
N LEU A 104 -12.62 5.53 8.25
CA LEU A 104 -12.45 4.66 7.08
C LEU A 104 -10.99 4.75 6.59
N ASN A 105 -10.17 3.75 6.92
CA ASN A 105 -8.74 3.78 6.67
C ASN A 105 -8.36 3.21 5.30
N SER A 106 -8.94 2.07 4.93
CA SER A 106 -8.63 1.44 3.64
C SER A 106 -9.79 0.67 3.03
N VAL A 107 -9.75 0.55 1.70
CA VAL A 107 -10.62 -0.30 0.88
C VAL A 107 -9.72 -1.24 0.10
N CYS A 108 -9.90 -2.54 0.30
CA CYS A 108 -9.11 -3.60 -0.30
C CYS A 108 -10.00 -4.45 -1.22
N PHE A 109 -9.63 -4.48 -2.49
CA PHE A 109 -10.17 -5.42 -3.46
C PHE A 109 -9.20 -6.57 -3.63
N MET A 110 -9.67 -7.82 -3.56
CA MET A 110 -8.79 -8.98 -3.56
C MET A 110 -9.34 -10.14 -4.40
N ASN A 111 -8.41 -10.85 -5.05
CA ASN A 111 -8.61 -12.15 -5.67
C ASN A 111 -7.64 -13.17 -5.05
N SER A 112 -8.03 -14.44 -5.09
CA SER A 112 -7.22 -15.54 -4.61
C SER A 112 -6.94 -16.56 -5.71
N SER A 113 -5.73 -17.09 -5.71
CA SER A 113 -5.26 -18.13 -6.63
C SER A 113 -4.58 -19.25 -5.86
N ILE A 114 -4.58 -20.45 -6.42
CA ILE A 114 -3.90 -21.61 -5.84
C ILE A 114 -2.38 -21.57 -6.08
N ASP A 115 -1.94 -20.86 -7.11
CA ASP A 115 -0.55 -20.80 -7.53
C ASP A 115 -0.07 -19.37 -7.79
N LYS A 116 1.26 -19.20 -7.76
CA LYS A 116 1.92 -17.91 -7.91
C LYS A 116 1.80 -17.35 -9.34
N ALA A 117 1.83 -18.19 -10.37
CA ALA A 117 1.86 -17.74 -11.75
C ALA A 117 0.52 -17.10 -12.15
N SER A 118 -0.60 -17.74 -11.80
CA SER A 118 -1.95 -17.20 -11.99
C SER A 118 -2.11 -15.85 -11.28
N SER A 119 -1.67 -15.76 -10.01
CA SER A 119 -1.77 -14.53 -9.24
C SER A 119 -0.90 -13.40 -9.83
N LEU A 120 0.31 -13.70 -10.31
CA LEU A 120 1.16 -12.71 -11.00
C LEU A 120 0.55 -12.22 -12.32
N GLY A 121 -0.15 -13.09 -13.05
CA GLY A 121 -0.91 -12.70 -14.24
C GLY A 121 -2.01 -11.69 -13.90
N ILE A 122 -2.80 -11.95 -12.85
CA ILE A 122 -3.83 -11.03 -12.35
C ILE A 122 -3.20 -9.71 -11.89
N TYR A 123 -2.12 -9.77 -11.13
CA TYR A 123 -1.36 -8.59 -10.69
C TYR A 123 -0.92 -7.72 -11.86
N ASN A 124 -0.34 -8.30 -12.91
CA ASN A 124 0.13 -7.53 -14.07
C ASN A 124 -1.03 -6.87 -14.84
N ASN A 125 -2.16 -7.56 -14.97
CA ASN A 125 -3.36 -6.99 -15.58
C ASN A 125 -3.91 -5.81 -14.78
N ILE A 126 -4.00 -5.93 -13.46
CA ILE A 126 -4.42 -4.83 -12.59
C ILE A 126 -3.41 -3.68 -12.66
N LYS A 127 -2.11 -3.99 -12.62
CA LYS A 127 -1.03 -3.00 -12.71
C LYS A 127 -1.18 -2.15 -13.96
N ALA A 128 -1.35 -2.77 -15.14
CA ALA A 128 -1.56 -2.06 -16.39
C ALA A 128 -2.79 -1.12 -16.34
N ALA A 129 -3.91 -1.60 -15.77
CA ALA A 129 -5.13 -0.80 -15.64
C ALA A 129 -4.98 0.39 -14.67
N VAL A 130 -4.19 0.22 -13.60
CA VAL A 130 -3.92 1.28 -12.61
C VAL A 130 -2.89 2.27 -13.16
N GLU A 131 -1.87 1.81 -13.87
CA GLU A 131 -0.82 2.65 -14.46
C GLU A 131 -1.29 3.51 -15.63
N ALA A 132 -2.42 3.16 -16.24
CA ALA A 132 -3.13 4.06 -17.15
C ALA A 132 -3.65 5.34 -16.46
N LYS A 133 -3.68 5.37 -15.12
CA LYS A 133 -4.20 6.47 -14.30
C LYS A 133 -3.15 7.09 -13.38
N TYR A 134 -2.23 6.28 -12.86
CA TYR A 134 -1.26 6.68 -11.84
C TYR A 134 0.16 6.25 -12.20
N SER A 135 1.14 7.10 -11.93
CA SER A 135 2.55 6.71 -12.04
C SER A 135 2.99 5.92 -10.80
N PRO A 136 3.72 4.79 -10.98
CA PRO A 136 4.22 4.00 -9.87
C PRO A 136 5.33 4.73 -9.11
N SER A 137 5.40 4.51 -7.81
CA SER A 137 6.46 4.98 -6.93
C SER A 137 7.45 3.84 -6.65
N THR A 138 8.75 4.14 -6.70
CA THR A 138 9.80 3.15 -6.44
C THR A 138 9.97 2.97 -4.94
N ILE A 139 9.51 1.83 -4.40
CA ILE A 139 9.68 1.47 -3.00
C ILE A 139 10.20 0.02 -2.93
N ILE A 140 11.35 -0.15 -2.28
CA ILE A 140 11.93 -1.47 -2.05
C ILE A 140 11.23 -2.10 -0.84
N THR A 141 10.77 -3.35 -0.98
CA THR A 141 10.21 -4.14 0.11
C THR A 141 11.12 -5.33 0.40
N THR A 142 11.30 -5.64 1.69
CA THR A 142 12.11 -6.77 2.17
C THR A 142 11.24 -7.96 2.62
N ASP A 143 9.91 -7.88 2.42
CA ASP A 143 8.95 -8.89 2.83
C ASP A 143 9.02 -10.12 1.91
N THR A 144 9.49 -11.25 2.45
CA THR A 144 9.68 -12.49 1.70
C THR A 144 8.37 -13.21 1.34
N THR A 145 7.25 -12.81 1.93
CA THR A 145 5.93 -13.36 1.62
C THR A 145 5.26 -12.65 0.43
N VAL A 146 5.86 -11.55 -0.04
CA VAL A 146 5.36 -10.72 -1.13
C VAL A 146 6.16 -11.00 -2.39
N TYR A 147 5.46 -11.45 -3.44
CA TYR A 147 6.07 -11.78 -4.72
C TYR A 147 6.19 -10.60 -5.66
N ALA A 148 5.27 -9.64 -5.54
CA ALA A 148 5.31 -8.38 -6.29
C ALA A 148 4.54 -7.32 -5.52
N ARG A 149 5.00 -6.07 -5.58
CA ARG A 149 4.31 -4.93 -4.97
C ARG A 149 4.60 -3.65 -5.74
N THR A 150 3.56 -2.86 -5.97
CA THR A 150 3.66 -1.51 -6.56
C THR A 150 2.89 -0.54 -5.71
N TYR A 151 3.49 0.63 -5.49
CA TYR A 151 2.89 1.72 -4.75
C TYR A 151 2.53 2.86 -5.69
N TYR A 152 1.43 3.55 -5.39
CA TYR A 152 1.00 4.75 -6.08
C TYR A 152 0.74 5.81 -5.02
N LEU A 153 1.73 6.65 -4.77
CA LEU A 153 1.66 7.65 -3.70
C LEU A 153 0.95 8.91 -4.20
N GLY A 154 -0.04 9.40 -3.45
CA GLY A 154 -0.81 10.60 -3.78
C GLY A 154 -0.56 11.76 -2.81
N ARG A 155 -0.57 13.00 -3.34
CA ARG A 155 -0.28 14.23 -2.55
C ARG A 155 -1.24 14.47 -1.38
N ASN A 156 -2.49 13.99 -1.46
CA ASN A 156 -3.51 14.16 -0.42
C ASN A 156 -3.47 13.12 0.71
N ARG A 157 -2.32 12.47 0.90
CA ARG A 157 -2.12 11.36 1.87
C ARG A 157 -3.00 10.12 1.59
N VAL A 158 -3.61 10.06 0.41
CA VAL A 158 -4.28 8.87 -0.12
C VAL A 158 -3.33 8.20 -1.09
N CYS A 159 -3.19 6.88 -0.95
CA CYS A 159 -2.27 6.06 -1.70
C CYS A 159 -2.99 4.80 -2.18
N ALA A 160 -2.43 4.14 -3.19
CA ALA A 160 -2.82 2.79 -3.56
C ALA A 160 -1.62 1.85 -3.48
N THR A 161 -1.87 0.59 -3.11
CA THR A 161 -0.88 -0.47 -3.11
C THR A 161 -1.46 -1.67 -3.83
N LEU A 162 -0.79 -2.11 -4.88
CA LEU A 162 -1.06 -3.37 -5.56
C LEU A 162 -0.05 -4.40 -5.07
N SER A 163 -0.50 -5.57 -4.61
CA SER A 163 0.37 -6.64 -4.10
C SER A 163 -0.02 -8.00 -4.63
N CYS A 164 0.97 -8.86 -4.85
CA CYS A 164 0.84 -10.31 -4.99
C CYS A 164 1.61 -10.97 -3.84
N PHE A 165 0.94 -11.77 -3.03
CA PHE A 165 1.50 -12.26 -1.76
C PHE A 165 0.96 -13.63 -1.38
N ARG A 166 1.75 -14.40 -0.62
CA ARG A 166 1.35 -15.66 -0.02
C ARG A 166 0.58 -15.41 1.26
N TYR A 167 -0.55 -16.09 1.46
CA TYR A 167 -1.29 -16.05 2.71
C TYR A 167 -1.87 -17.43 3.05
N GLU A 168 -2.28 -17.59 4.30
CA GLU A 168 -2.93 -18.80 4.79
C GLU A 168 -4.40 -18.50 5.09
N THR A 169 -5.29 -19.36 4.60
CA THR A 169 -6.73 -19.28 4.89
C THR A 169 -7.04 -19.83 6.28
N ILE A 170 -8.23 -19.53 6.81
CA ILE A 170 -8.71 -20.09 8.10
C ILE A 170 -8.68 -21.62 8.10
N GLY A 171 -8.90 -22.26 6.94
CA GLY A 171 -8.80 -23.71 6.76
C GLY A 171 -7.36 -24.24 6.63
N ARG A 172 -6.34 -23.45 7.00
CA ARG A 172 -4.91 -23.78 6.91
C ARG A 172 -4.41 -24.15 5.51
N LYS A 173 -5.08 -23.62 4.48
CA LYS A 173 -4.64 -23.75 3.09
C LYS A 173 -3.80 -22.55 2.70
N ILE A 174 -2.64 -22.81 2.14
CA ILE A 174 -1.80 -21.78 1.53
C ILE A 174 -2.41 -21.38 0.19
N MET A 175 -2.59 -20.08 0.01
CA MET A 175 -3.13 -19.46 -1.18
C MET A 175 -2.24 -18.27 -1.57
N ILE A 176 -2.33 -17.84 -2.82
CA ILE A 176 -1.69 -16.62 -3.30
C ILE A 176 -2.77 -15.56 -3.52
N GLY A 177 -2.66 -14.44 -2.83
CA GLY A 177 -3.54 -13.30 -2.94
C GLY A 177 -3.00 -12.29 -3.95
N THR A 178 -3.89 -11.66 -4.71
CA THR A 178 -3.63 -10.40 -5.38
C THR A 178 -4.60 -9.36 -4.83
N SER A 179 -4.08 -8.23 -4.36
CA SER A 179 -4.91 -7.16 -3.81
C SER A 179 -4.56 -5.78 -4.36
N LEU A 180 -5.59 -4.98 -4.62
CA LEU A 180 -5.48 -3.54 -4.83
C LEU A 180 -6.12 -2.84 -3.63
N VAL A 181 -5.28 -2.17 -2.84
CA VAL A 181 -5.70 -1.48 -1.62
C VAL A 181 -5.56 0.01 -1.82
N TYR A 182 -6.64 0.75 -1.62
CA TYR A 182 -6.61 2.21 -1.47
C TYR A 182 -6.67 2.55 0.01
N TRP A 183 -5.75 3.39 0.47
CA TRP A 183 -5.59 3.67 1.89
C TRP A 183 -5.17 5.11 2.13
N THR A 184 -5.45 5.61 3.32
CA THR A 184 -5.06 6.95 3.75
C THR A 184 -4.09 6.92 4.92
N LYS A 185 -3.22 7.93 5.01
CA LYS A 185 -2.44 8.18 6.24
C LYS A 185 -3.20 9.04 7.26
N LYS A 186 -4.42 9.51 6.94
CA LYS A 186 -5.28 10.22 7.89
C LYS A 186 -5.79 9.24 8.95
N GLY A 187 -5.69 9.62 10.24
CA GLY A 187 -6.18 8.80 11.34
C GLY A 187 -5.14 7.87 11.99
N LYS A 188 -3.98 7.64 11.36
CA LYS A 188 -2.84 7.03 12.07
C LYS A 188 -2.38 8.01 13.14
N LYS A 189 -2.41 7.60 14.42
CA LYS A 189 -1.54 8.23 15.43
C LYS A 189 -0.12 8.18 14.84
N ALA A 190 0.60 9.29 14.89
CA ALA A 190 2.04 9.24 14.63
C ALA A 190 2.59 8.11 15.51
N ALA A 191 3.34 7.18 14.92
CA ALA A 191 4.25 6.41 15.75
C ALA A 191 5.11 7.47 16.42
N ASN A 192 5.09 7.55 17.75
CA ASN A 192 6.00 8.42 18.45
C ASN A 192 7.40 8.03 17.93
N ASP A 193 8.10 9.01 17.34
CA ASP A 193 9.50 8.89 16.97
C ASP A 193 10.35 8.82 18.26
N GLU A 194 10.17 7.76 19.04
CA GLU A 194 11.07 7.37 20.11
C GLU A 194 11.93 6.22 19.57
N LEU A 195 12.99 6.63 18.88
CA LEU A 195 14.21 5.87 18.64
C LEU A 195 15.28 6.39 19.61
#